data_AF-A0A8S0YNU0-F1
#
_entry.id   AF-A0A8S0YNU0-F1
#
_cell.length_a   1.000
_cell.length_b   1.000
_cell.length_c   1.000
_cell.angle_alpha   90.00
_cell.angle_beta   90.00
_cell.angle_gamma   90.00
#
_symmetry.space_group_name_H-M   'P 1'
#
loop_
_entity.id
_entity.type
_entity.pdbx_description
1 polymer ?
#
loop_
_entity_poly.entity_id
_entity_poly.type
_entity_poly.pdbx_seq_one_letter_code
_entity_poly.pdbx_strand_id
1 'polypeptide(L)'
;MKIQIFLLIACLFLCELCEGKVFTRCQLSSELQKTKLIQKSFLGSWVCLIEKVSNRNTSAYTVSPSGKKFYGLYQIPSKWCKLQKPGGDCNIKCEDLLDDDIRDDTACAVKIYHQEGFKYWTVWTTRCKNDNFITNEIYKCPDLRFSLDRSSPVNTQPQNRHGIHKSSENSSLHSILKRSILQTLQSHRVEEQSRHIN
;
A
#
# COMPACT_ATOMS: atom_id res chain seq x y z
N MET A 1 -7.82 -20.69 32.81
CA MET A 1 -8.92 -20.01 32.07
C MET A 1 -8.52 -18.63 31.55
N LYS A 2 -7.88 -17.75 32.34
CA LYS A 2 -7.47 -16.39 31.91
C LYS A 2 -6.50 -16.37 30.70
N ILE A 3 -5.51 -17.27 30.66
CA ILE A 3 -4.54 -17.38 29.56
C ILE A 3 -5.20 -17.83 28.24
N GLN A 4 -6.14 -18.77 28.31
CA GLN A 4 -6.88 -19.24 27.13
C GLN A 4 -7.75 -18.13 26.52
N ILE A 5 -8.38 -17.32 27.36
CA ILE A 5 -9.13 -16.14 26.94
C ILE A 5 -8.18 -15.10 26.31
N PHE A 6 -7.00 -14.88 26.89
CA PHE A 6 -6.00 -13.96 26.32
C PHE A 6 -5.47 -14.42 24.96
N LEU A 7 -5.23 -15.72 24.77
CA LEU A 7 -4.82 -16.30 23.49
C LEU A 7 -5.93 -16.23 22.44
N LEU A 8 -7.19 -16.48 22.83
CA LEU A 8 -8.34 -16.33 21.93
C LEU A 8 -8.55 -14.88 21.50
N ILE A 9 -8.44 -13.92 22.44
CA ILE A 9 -8.55 -12.49 22.15
C ILE A 9 -7.39 -12.03 21.25
N ALA A 10 -6.15 -12.44 21.53
CA ALA A 10 -5.00 -12.15 20.67
C ALA A 10 -5.15 -12.76 19.27
N CYS A 11 -5.69 -13.97 19.16
CA CYS A 11 -5.97 -14.63 17.87
C CYS A 11 -7.06 -13.89 17.08
N LEU A 12 -8.14 -13.44 17.75
CA LEU A 12 -9.18 -12.64 17.12
C LEU A 12 -8.66 -11.28 16.62
N PHE A 13 -7.79 -10.61 17.40
CA PHE A 13 -7.12 -9.38 16.97
C PHE A 13 -6.13 -9.59 15.80
N LEU A 14 -5.48 -10.76 15.73
CA LEU A 14 -4.59 -11.11 14.61
C LEU A 14 -5.39 -11.46 13.34
N CYS A 15 -6.60 -12.00 13.47
CA CYS A 15 -7.47 -12.31 12.33
C CYS A 15 -7.97 -11.07 11.58
N GLU A 16 -8.12 -9.92 12.25
CA GLU A 16 -8.51 -8.65 11.59
C GLU A 16 -7.42 -8.09 10.65
N LEU A 17 -6.18 -8.59 10.72
CA LEU A 17 -5.06 -8.15 9.86
C LEU A 17 -4.94 -8.95 8.56
N CYS A 18 -5.80 -9.96 8.33
CA CYS A 18 -5.69 -10.87 7.19
C CYS A 18 -6.64 -10.50 6.02
N GLU A 19 -7.37 -9.39 6.11
CA GLU A 19 -8.18 -8.91 4.99
C GLU A 19 -7.30 -8.04 4.07
N GLY A 20 -7.06 -8.52 2.85
CA GLY A 20 -6.26 -7.78 1.88
C GLY A 20 -6.91 -6.48 1.44
N LYS A 21 -6.11 -5.43 1.32
CA LYS A 21 -6.54 -4.09 0.92
C LYS A 21 -6.69 -3.94 -0.59
N VAL A 22 -7.85 -3.42 -1.00
CA VAL A 22 -8.09 -2.94 -2.36
C VAL A 22 -7.97 -1.42 -2.40
N PHE A 23 -6.92 -0.89 -3.02
CA PHE A 23 -6.74 0.55 -3.13
C PHE A 23 -7.69 1.18 -4.16
N THR A 24 -8.18 2.38 -3.87
CA THR A 24 -8.63 3.29 -4.92
C THR A 24 -7.44 3.77 -5.75
N ARG A 25 -7.69 4.27 -6.96
CA ARG A 25 -6.62 4.76 -7.85
C ARG A 25 -5.78 5.88 -7.22
N CYS A 26 -6.43 6.82 -6.51
CA CYS A 26 -5.72 7.91 -5.85
C CYS A 26 -4.94 7.44 -4.62
N GLN A 27 -5.52 6.58 -3.79
CA GLN A 27 -4.78 6.02 -2.65
C GLN A 27 -3.54 5.25 -3.12
N LEU A 28 -3.67 4.41 -4.16
CA LEU A 28 -2.54 3.70 -4.73
C LEU A 28 -1.47 4.67 -5.24
N SER A 29 -1.86 5.71 -5.98
CA SER A 29 -0.93 6.72 -6.50
C SER A 29 -0.18 7.45 -5.37
N SER A 30 -0.87 7.74 -4.27
CA SER A 30 -0.25 8.36 -3.08
C SER A 30 0.70 7.40 -2.37
N GLU A 31 0.32 6.13 -2.15
CA GLU A 31 1.19 5.13 -1.51
C GLU A 31 2.43 4.83 -2.35
N LEU A 32 2.29 4.68 -3.67
CA LEU A 32 3.44 4.47 -4.56
C LEU A 32 4.46 5.61 -4.49
N GLN A 33 4.01 6.86 -4.39
CA GLN A 33 4.92 8.00 -4.21
C GLN A 33 5.61 8.00 -2.84
N LYS A 34 4.91 7.56 -1.79
CA LYS A 34 5.50 7.47 -0.43
C LYS A 34 6.65 6.47 -0.38
N THR A 35 6.67 5.45 -1.25
CA THR A 35 7.80 4.52 -1.36
C THR A 35 9.10 5.22 -1.79
N LYS A 36 9.00 6.31 -2.57
CA LYS A 36 10.11 7.01 -3.23
C LYS A 36 10.96 6.16 -4.19
N LEU A 37 10.45 4.98 -4.58
CA LEU A 37 11.13 4.07 -5.51
C LEU A 37 10.74 4.32 -6.98
N ILE A 38 9.61 4.99 -7.20
CA ILE A 38 9.05 5.26 -8.53
C ILE A 38 9.23 6.73 -8.87
N GLN A 39 9.79 6.99 -10.06
CA GLN A 39 9.83 8.33 -10.63
C GLN A 39 8.43 8.80 -11.00
N LYS A 40 8.11 10.08 -10.74
CA LYS A 40 6.79 10.67 -11.00
C LYS A 40 6.32 10.47 -12.45
N SER A 41 7.22 10.56 -13.42
CA SER A 41 6.93 10.38 -14.86
C SER A 41 6.38 8.99 -15.20
N PHE A 42 6.75 7.95 -14.43
CA PHE A 42 6.30 6.57 -14.65
C PHE A 42 5.12 6.17 -13.75
N LEU A 43 4.66 7.05 -12.85
CA LEU A 43 3.60 6.73 -11.89
C LEU A 43 2.33 6.21 -12.59
N GLY A 44 1.91 6.85 -13.69
CA GLY A 44 0.76 6.41 -14.48
C GLY A 44 0.93 5.01 -15.06
N SER A 45 2.14 4.67 -15.53
CA SER A 45 2.46 3.34 -16.06
C SER A 45 2.39 2.26 -14.98
N TRP A 46 2.88 2.55 -13.77
CA TRP A 46 2.81 1.64 -12.63
C TRP A 46 1.38 1.44 -12.13
N VAL A 47 0.61 2.51 -11.99
CA VAL A 47 -0.81 2.43 -11.61
C VAL A 47 -1.61 1.65 -12.66
N CYS A 48 -1.35 1.86 -13.96
CA CYS A 48 -1.98 1.09 -15.02
C CYS A 48 -1.64 -0.40 -14.92
N LEU A 49 -0.36 -0.74 -14.75
CA LEU A 49 0.06 -2.13 -14.57
C LEU A 49 -0.74 -2.80 -13.44
N ILE A 50 -0.66 -2.24 -12.23
CA ILE A 50 -1.30 -2.79 -11.03
C ILE A 50 -2.81 -2.93 -11.23
N GLU A 51 -3.47 -1.91 -11.76
CA GLU A 51 -4.91 -1.96 -12.01
C GLU A 51 -5.30 -3.07 -12.99
N LYS A 52 -4.48 -3.34 -14.02
CA LYS A 52 -4.77 -4.40 -15.00
C LYS A 52 -4.41 -5.80 -14.53
N VAL A 53 -3.43 -5.98 -13.64
CA VAL A 53 -2.98 -7.32 -13.22
C VAL A 53 -3.60 -7.80 -11.91
N SER A 54 -3.93 -6.90 -10.98
CA SER A 54 -4.42 -7.26 -9.64
C SER A 54 -5.70 -6.52 -9.23
N ASN A 55 -6.21 -5.61 -10.06
CA ASN A 55 -7.29 -4.70 -9.70
C ASN A 55 -7.00 -3.90 -8.41
N ARG A 56 -5.72 -3.58 -8.17
CA ARG A 56 -5.23 -2.82 -7.00
C ARG A 56 -5.43 -3.54 -5.66
N ASN A 57 -5.59 -4.86 -5.67
CA ASN A 57 -5.71 -5.69 -4.48
C ASN A 57 -4.32 -6.18 -4.01
N THR A 58 -3.94 -5.87 -2.78
CA THR A 58 -2.66 -6.28 -2.18
C THR A 58 -2.57 -7.79 -1.97
N SER A 59 -3.68 -8.46 -1.65
CA SER A 59 -3.71 -9.92 -1.47
C SER A 59 -3.96 -10.71 -2.76
N ALA A 60 -3.84 -10.07 -3.92
CA ALA A 60 -4.12 -10.72 -5.20
C ALA A 60 -3.19 -11.92 -5.42
N TYR A 61 -3.77 -13.11 -5.56
CA TYR A 61 -3.03 -14.34 -5.79
C TYR A 61 -3.65 -15.11 -6.96
N THR A 62 -2.82 -15.42 -7.96
CA THR A 62 -3.27 -16.13 -9.17
C THR A 62 -2.40 -17.36 -9.42
N VAL A 63 -3.02 -18.44 -9.88
CA VAL A 63 -2.35 -19.64 -10.36
C VAL A 63 -2.68 -19.82 -11.83
N SER A 64 -1.66 -19.82 -12.70
CA SER A 64 -1.84 -20.10 -14.13
C SER A 64 -2.26 -21.56 -14.37
N PRO A 65 -2.81 -21.90 -15.55
CA PRO A 65 -3.08 -23.29 -15.93
C PRO A 65 -1.86 -24.22 -15.83
N SER A 66 -0.65 -23.66 -16.04
CA SER A 66 0.63 -24.38 -15.90
C SER A 66 1.10 -24.56 -14.45
N GLY A 67 0.33 -24.12 -13.46
CA GLY A 67 0.67 -24.18 -12.03
C GLY A 67 1.60 -23.07 -11.52
N LYS A 68 2.07 -22.16 -12.40
CA LYS A 68 2.86 -20.98 -11.97
C LYS A 68 2.01 -20.05 -11.10
N LYS A 69 2.58 -19.60 -9.99
CA LYS A 69 1.96 -18.74 -8.97
C LYS A 69 2.44 -17.30 -9.10
N PHE A 70 1.53 -16.36 -8.91
CA PHE A 70 1.77 -14.92 -8.99
C PHE A 70 1.18 -14.22 -7.76
N TYR A 71 1.92 -13.24 -7.24
CA TYR A 71 1.68 -12.65 -5.92
C TYR A 71 1.55 -11.13 -6.00
N GLY A 72 0.60 -10.59 -5.24
CA GLY A 72 0.53 -9.18 -4.89
C GLY A 72 0.08 -8.23 -5.99
N LEU A 73 0.24 -6.94 -5.72
CA LEU A 73 -0.19 -5.85 -6.59
C LEU A 73 0.37 -5.95 -8.01
N TYR A 74 1.60 -6.43 -8.14
CA TYR A 74 2.32 -6.51 -9.40
C TYR A 74 2.24 -7.90 -10.05
N GLN A 75 1.54 -8.86 -9.43
CA GLN A 75 1.48 -10.27 -9.85
C GLN A 75 2.88 -10.82 -10.15
N ILE A 76 3.79 -10.69 -9.17
CA ILE A 76 5.18 -11.13 -9.29
C ILE A 76 5.23 -12.66 -9.23
N PRO A 77 5.92 -13.37 -10.14
CA PRO A 77 6.00 -14.82 -10.09
C PRO A 77 7.04 -15.32 -9.07
N SER A 78 6.90 -16.58 -8.67
CA SER A 78 7.80 -17.28 -7.71
C SER A 78 9.28 -17.40 -8.12
N LYS A 79 9.69 -16.86 -9.28
CA LYS A 79 11.11 -16.70 -9.62
C LYS A 79 11.77 -15.63 -8.75
N TRP A 80 11.02 -14.60 -8.38
CA TRP A 80 11.54 -13.42 -7.68
C TRP A 80 11.43 -13.50 -6.17
N CYS A 81 10.60 -14.40 -5.64
CA CYS A 81 10.39 -14.61 -4.21
C CYS A 81 10.48 -16.10 -3.88
N LYS A 82 10.49 -16.45 -2.59
CA LYS A 82 10.44 -17.85 -2.14
C LYS A 82 9.42 -18.03 -1.01
N LEU A 83 8.69 -19.14 -1.02
CA LEU A 83 7.71 -19.43 0.04
C LEU A 83 8.41 -19.72 1.37
N GLN A 84 7.78 -19.30 2.47
CA GLN A 84 8.16 -19.50 3.87
C GLN A 84 9.48 -18.85 4.32
N LYS A 85 10.41 -18.61 3.42
CA LYS A 85 11.72 -18.00 3.71
C LYS A 85 12.17 -17.07 2.58
N PRO A 86 12.98 -16.04 2.88
CA PRO A 86 13.53 -15.17 1.85
C PRO A 86 14.28 -15.95 0.77
N GLY A 87 14.11 -15.53 -0.47
CA GLY A 87 14.80 -16.11 -1.62
C GLY A 87 14.28 -15.58 -2.95
N GLY A 88 14.65 -16.26 -4.04
CA GLY A 88 14.43 -15.74 -5.39
C GLY A 88 15.29 -14.51 -5.67
N ASP A 89 15.11 -13.93 -6.85
CA ASP A 89 15.95 -12.82 -7.30
C ASP A 89 15.76 -11.55 -6.46
N CYS A 90 14.62 -11.33 -5.80
CA CYS A 90 14.40 -10.21 -4.87
C CYS A 90 14.82 -10.52 -3.43
N ASN A 91 15.14 -11.78 -3.10
CA ASN A 91 15.48 -12.23 -1.74
C ASN A 91 14.42 -11.86 -0.69
N ILE A 92 13.16 -12.13 -0.99
CA ILE A 92 11.99 -11.87 -0.12
C ILE A 92 11.11 -13.11 0.02
N LYS A 93 10.23 -13.14 1.02
CA LYS A 93 9.20 -14.18 1.08
C LYS A 93 8.10 -13.84 0.08
N CYS A 94 7.46 -14.85 -0.51
CA CYS A 94 6.31 -14.58 -1.39
C CYS A 94 5.08 -14.11 -0.61
N GLU A 95 5.04 -14.41 0.68
CA GLU A 95 3.99 -13.99 1.60
C GLU A 95 4.05 -12.49 1.93
N ASP A 96 5.25 -11.90 1.93
CA ASP A 96 5.43 -10.46 2.16
C ASP A 96 4.77 -9.66 1.02
N LEU A 97 4.78 -10.20 -0.22
CA LEU A 97 4.07 -9.63 -1.38
C LEU A 97 2.53 -9.70 -1.31
N LEU A 98 1.95 -10.25 -0.25
CA LEU A 98 0.50 -10.39 -0.08
C LEU A 98 -0.05 -9.54 1.07
N ASP A 99 0.81 -8.77 1.75
CA ASP A 99 0.42 -7.89 2.83
C ASP A 99 0.11 -6.45 2.34
N ASP A 100 -0.31 -5.58 3.25
CA ASP A 100 -0.74 -4.21 2.92
C ASP A 100 0.41 -3.20 2.79
N ASP A 101 1.64 -3.54 3.21
CA ASP A 101 2.84 -2.70 3.11
C ASP A 101 3.53 -2.89 1.75
N ILE A 102 3.13 -2.08 0.78
CA ILE A 102 3.53 -2.24 -0.63
C ILE A 102 5.02 -1.92 -0.93
N ARG A 103 5.86 -1.68 0.08
CA ARG A 103 7.22 -1.16 -0.12
C ARG A 103 8.15 -2.21 -0.69
N ASP A 104 8.14 -3.42 -0.17
CA ASP A 104 8.96 -4.53 -0.68
C ASP A 104 8.41 -5.04 -2.02
N ASP A 105 7.08 -5.05 -2.23
CA ASP A 105 6.48 -5.29 -3.55
C ASP A 105 7.03 -4.32 -4.59
N THR A 106 6.99 -3.03 -4.26
CA THR A 106 7.42 -1.96 -5.17
C THR A 106 8.92 -2.05 -5.42
N ALA A 107 9.73 -2.36 -4.41
CA ALA A 107 11.16 -2.56 -4.57
C ALA A 107 11.46 -3.73 -5.51
N CYS A 108 10.77 -4.86 -5.34
CA CYS A 108 10.95 -6.02 -6.22
C CYS A 108 10.48 -5.72 -7.65
N ALA A 109 9.31 -5.10 -7.82
CA ALA A 109 8.81 -4.71 -9.14
C ALA A 109 9.73 -3.72 -9.86
N VAL A 110 10.27 -2.73 -9.16
CA VAL A 110 11.25 -1.78 -9.72
C VAL A 110 12.53 -2.50 -10.14
N LYS A 111 13.00 -3.49 -9.37
CA LYS A 111 14.13 -4.34 -9.77
C LYS A 111 13.85 -5.10 -11.07
N ILE A 112 12.67 -5.71 -11.19
CA ILE A 112 12.24 -6.38 -12.43
C ILE A 112 12.23 -5.39 -13.60
N TYR A 113 11.66 -4.20 -13.39
CA TYR A 113 11.63 -3.15 -14.41
C TYR A 113 13.04 -2.72 -14.86
N HIS A 114 13.99 -2.59 -13.94
CA HIS A 114 15.37 -2.26 -14.32
C HIS A 114 16.06 -3.36 -15.14
N GLN A 115 15.70 -4.62 -14.93
CA GLN A 115 16.30 -5.75 -15.66
C GLN A 115 15.59 -6.03 -16.99
N GLU A 116 14.26 -5.96 -17.02
CA GLU A 116 13.43 -6.48 -18.11
C GLU A 116 12.55 -5.40 -18.76
N GLY A 117 12.39 -4.25 -18.12
CA GLY A 117 11.43 -3.21 -18.49
C GLY A 117 9.98 -3.62 -18.27
N PHE A 118 9.04 -2.71 -18.59
CA PHE A 118 7.60 -3.01 -18.45
C PHE A 118 7.11 -4.15 -19.37
N LYS A 119 7.85 -4.49 -20.44
CA LYS A 119 7.53 -5.61 -21.34
C LYS A 119 7.49 -6.96 -20.63
N TYR A 120 8.11 -7.07 -19.44
CA TYR A 120 8.04 -8.25 -18.59
C TYR A 120 6.58 -8.64 -18.28
N TRP A 121 5.73 -7.64 -18.05
CA TRP A 121 4.29 -7.82 -17.90
C TRP A 121 3.61 -7.70 -19.27
N THR A 122 3.31 -8.84 -19.88
CA THR A 122 2.62 -8.89 -21.18
C THR A 122 1.29 -8.11 -21.17
N VAL A 123 0.58 -8.15 -20.05
CA VAL A 123 -0.66 -7.37 -19.81
C VAL A 123 -0.42 -5.87 -19.92
N TRP A 124 0.71 -5.34 -19.43
CA TRP A 124 1.03 -3.93 -19.58
C TRP A 124 1.29 -3.56 -21.03
N THR A 125 1.99 -4.43 -21.76
CA THR A 125 2.29 -4.18 -23.18
C THR A 125 1.01 -4.06 -24.01
N THR A 126 0.00 -4.89 -23.73
CA THR A 126 -1.26 -4.91 -24.47
C THR A 126 -2.29 -3.90 -23.98
N ARG A 127 -2.25 -3.51 -22.69
CA ARG A 127 -3.31 -2.70 -22.07
C ARG A 127 -2.88 -1.34 -21.51
N CYS A 128 -1.59 -1.01 -21.55
CA CYS A 128 -1.06 0.22 -20.94
C CYS A 128 -0.08 1.00 -21.82
N LYS A 129 0.78 0.35 -22.63
CA LYS A 129 1.91 1.01 -23.34
C LYS A 129 1.52 2.25 -24.16
N ASN A 130 0.33 2.26 -24.74
CA ASN A 130 -0.19 3.37 -25.56
C ASN A 130 -1.52 3.93 -25.02
N ASP A 131 -1.85 3.66 -23.75
CA ASP A 131 -3.07 4.14 -23.11
C ASP A 131 -2.72 5.21 -22.06
N ASN A 132 -3.16 6.44 -22.32
CA ASN A 132 -2.94 7.59 -21.44
C ASN A 132 -4.12 7.85 -20.49
N PHE A 133 -5.20 7.06 -20.56
CA PHE A 133 -6.40 7.28 -19.72
C PHE A 133 -6.05 7.28 -18.24
N ILE A 134 -5.38 6.22 -17.75
CA ILE A 134 -5.00 6.12 -16.34
C ILE A 134 -4.03 7.24 -15.94
N THR A 135 -3.07 7.56 -16.79
CA THR A 135 -2.13 8.66 -16.57
C THR A 135 -2.87 10.00 -16.39
N ASN A 136 -3.89 10.27 -17.20
CA ASN A 136 -4.69 11.50 -17.08
C ASN A 136 -5.55 11.51 -15.82
N GLU A 137 -6.10 10.36 -15.42
CA GLU A 137 -6.92 10.24 -14.21
C GLU A 137 -6.11 10.43 -12.93
N ILE A 138 -4.87 9.95 -12.85
CA ILE A 138 -4.06 10.13 -11.63
C ILE A 138 -3.75 11.61 -11.34
N TYR A 139 -3.61 12.45 -12.37
CA TYR A 139 -3.38 13.90 -12.17
C TYR A 139 -4.62 14.64 -11.64
N LYS A 140 -5.79 13.99 -11.61
CA LYS A 140 -6.99 14.52 -10.96
C LYS A 140 -7.02 14.26 -9.45
N CYS A 141 -6.13 13.41 -8.94
CA CYS A 141 -6.08 13.09 -7.51
C CYS A 141 -5.68 14.32 -6.67
N PRO A 142 -6.40 14.65 -5.59
CA PRO A 142 -6.13 15.84 -4.77
C PRO A 142 -4.68 15.92 -4.25
N ASP A 143 -4.16 14.82 -3.73
CA ASP A 143 -2.80 14.74 -3.17
C ASP A 143 -1.70 15.02 -4.20
N LEU A 144 -1.95 14.65 -5.46
CA LEU A 144 -1.02 14.85 -6.57
C LEU A 144 -1.04 16.30 -7.08
N ARG A 145 -2.22 16.95 -7.10
CA ARG A 145 -2.39 18.34 -7.54
C ARG A 145 -1.56 19.32 -6.71
N PHE A 146 -1.56 19.18 -5.39
CA PHE A 146 -0.75 20.03 -4.50
C PHE A 146 0.76 19.96 -4.78
N SER A 147 1.24 18.86 -5.37
CA SER A 147 2.66 18.70 -5.70
C SER A 147 3.07 19.37 -7.03
N LEU A 148 2.11 19.66 -7.92
CA LEU A 148 2.35 20.39 -9.16
C LEU A 148 2.36 21.91 -8.93
N ASP A 149 1.48 22.42 -8.06
CA ASP A 149 1.41 23.85 -7.75
C ASP A 149 2.68 24.40 -7.07
N ARG A 150 3.43 23.55 -6.36
CA ARG A 150 4.70 23.94 -5.72
C ARG A 150 5.86 24.13 -6.72
N SER A 151 5.70 23.70 -7.98
CA SER A 151 6.75 23.78 -9.01
C SER A 151 6.64 24.97 -9.96
N SER A 152 5.58 25.79 -9.84
CA SER A 152 5.45 27.02 -10.63
C SER A 152 6.22 28.18 -9.97
N PRO A 153 7.02 28.98 -10.73
CA PRO A 153 7.60 30.20 -10.20
C PRO A 153 6.48 31.17 -9.83
N VAL A 154 6.53 31.70 -8.60
CA VAL A 154 5.55 32.64 -8.05
C VAL A 154 5.54 33.91 -8.91
N ASN A 155 4.47 34.10 -9.68
CA ASN A 155 4.10 35.44 -10.17
C ASN A 155 2.94 35.93 -9.31
N THR A 156 3.22 36.93 -8.48
CA THR A 156 2.31 37.46 -7.47
C THR A 156 1.19 38.26 -8.13
N GLN A 157 -0.03 37.74 -8.15
CA GLN A 157 -1.23 38.56 -8.22
C GLN A 157 -2.27 38.09 -7.19
N PRO A 158 -2.85 39.01 -6.39
CA PRO A 158 -3.78 38.66 -5.34
C PRO A 158 -5.15 38.36 -5.94
N GLN A 159 -5.68 37.16 -5.72
CA GLN A 159 -7.08 36.87 -6.01
C GLN A 159 -7.85 36.50 -4.74
N ASN A 160 -9.02 37.11 -4.69
CA ASN A 160 -9.84 37.36 -3.52
C ASN A 160 -10.41 36.11 -2.87
N ARG A 161 -10.53 36.23 -1.55
CA ARG A 161 -11.21 35.34 -0.62
C ARG A 161 -12.72 35.24 -0.93
N HIS A 162 -13.22 34.03 -1.15
CA HIS A 162 -14.54 33.59 -0.70
C HIS A 162 -14.49 32.10 -0.38
N GLY A 163 -14.72 31.77 0.89
CA GLY A 163 -14.63 30.40 1.39
C GLY A 163 -15.95 29.66 1.30
N ILE A 164 -15.86 28.32 1.28
CA ILE A 164 -16.81 27.44 1.96
C ILE A 164 -16.00 26.35 2.66
N HIS A 165 -16.02 26.40 3.99
CA HIS A 165 -15.62 25.31 4.88
C HIS A 165 -16.60 24.15 4.69
N LYS A 166 -16.09 22.93 4.51
CA LYS A 166 -16.60 21.79 5.29
C LYS A 166 -15.48 20.81 5.58
N SER A 167 -15.38 20.55 6.87
CA SER A 167 -14.35 19.86 7.59
C SER A 167 -14.25 18.40 7.19
N SER A 168 -12.99 17.97 7.06
CA SER A 168 -12.52 16.66 7.45
C SER A 168 -13.16 16.23 8.78
N GLU A 169 -13.99 15.19 8.74
CA GLU A 169 -14.28 14.36 9.92
C GLU A 169 -14.86 13.02 9.47
N ASN A 170 -13.98 12.06 9.22
CA ASN A 170 -14.27 10.64 9.33
C ASN A 170 -12.97 9.86 9.57
N SER A 171 -12.26 10.23 10.64
CA SER A 171 -11.16 9.42 11.21
C SER A 171 -10.97 9.64 12.72
N SER A 172 -11.99 10.19 13.40
CA SER A 172 -11.87 10.54 14.82
C SER A 172 -12.12 9.32 15.72
N LEU A 173 -13.15 8.50 15.45
CA LEU A 173 -13.47 7.37 16.31
C LEU A 173 -12.37 6.31 16.39
N HIS A 174 -11.73 5.97 15.26
CA HIS A 174 -10.68 4.95 15.24
C HIS A 174 -9.37 5.45 15.86
N SER A 175 -9.05 6.74 15.71
CA SER A 175 -7.86 7.33 16.34
C SER A 175 -8.07 7.61 17.84
N ILE A 176 -9.29 7.96 18.24
CA ILE A 176 -9.70 8.11 19.64
C ILE A 176 -9.70 6.75 20.33
N LEU A 177 -10.28 5.70 19.72
CA LEU A 177 -10.22 4.34 20.26
C LEU A 177 -8.77 3.89 20.42
N LYS A 178 -7.92 4.09 19.40
CA LYS A 178 -6.49 3.73 19.48
C LYS A 178 -5.76 4.46 20.60
N ARG A 179 -6.03 5.75 20.83
CA ARG A 179 -5.41 6.52 21.92
C ARG A 179 -5.93 6.10 23.30
N SER A 180 -7.24 5.88 23.44
CA SER A 180 -7.85 5.44 24.70
C SER A 180 -7.36 4.05 25.10
N ILE A 181 -7.22 3.13 24.14
CA ILE A 181 -6.72 1.77 24.37
C ILE A 181 -5.24 1.79 24.73
N LEU A 182 -4.43 2.63 24.06
CA LEU A 182 -3.00 2.77 24.39
C LEU A 182 -2.81 3.31 25.82
N GLN A 183 -3.65 4.25 26.25
CA GLN A 183 -3.64 4.78 27.61
C GLN A 183 -4.04 3.73 28.65
N THR A 184 -5.07 2.92 28.38
CA THR A 184 -5.49 1.82 29.27
C THR A 184 -4.44 0.70 29.36
N LEU A 185 -3.71 0.42 28.28
CA LEU A 185 -2.61 -0.56 28.30
C LEU A 185 -1.38 -0.04 29.07
N GLN A 186 -1.14 1.27 29.03
CA GLN A 186 -0.09 1.90 29.82
C GLN A 186 -0.43 1.94 31.31
N SER A 187 -1.69 2.18 31.69
CA SER A 187 -2.11 2.15 33.10
C SER A 187 -2.08 0.73 33.68
N HIS A 188 -2.49 -0.29 32.93
CA HIS A 188 -2.40 -1.69 33.37
C HIS A 188 -0.95 -2.16 33.57
N ARG A 189 -0.01 -1.71 32.73
CA ARG A 189 1.43 -2.03 32.87
C ARG A 189 2.03 -1.48 34.17
N VAL A 190 1.60 -0.29 34.60
CA VAL A 190 2.07 0.33 35.85
C VAL A 190 1.50 -0.38 37.09
N GLU A 191 0.26 -0.88 36.99
CA GLU A 191 -0.42 -1.59 38.08
C GLU A 191 0.02 -3.06 38.25
N GLU A 192 0.64 -3.65 37.22
CA GLU A 192 1.29 -4.97 37.30
C GLU A 192 2.72 -4.88 37.84
N GLN A 193 3.46 -3.80 37.54
CA GLN A 193 4.78 -3.58 38.11
C GLN A 193 4.75 -3.27 39.62
N SER A 194 3.70 -2.60 40.12
CA SER A 194 3.55 -2.34 41.56
C SER A 194 3.15 -3.59 42.37
N ARG A 195 2.53 -4.58 41.74
CA ARG A 195 2.15 -5.87 42.36
C ARG A 195 3.30 -6.89 42.42
N HIS A 196 4.40 -6.65 41.72
CA HIS A 196 5.59 -7.50 41.76
C HIS A 196 6.69 -6.99 42.71
N ILE A 197 6.49 -5.83 43.35
CA ILE A 197 7.46 -5.20 44.27
C ILE A 197 6.99 -5.30 45.74
N ASN A 198 5.79 -5.81 46.02
CA ASN A 198 5.29 -6.13 47.36
C ASN A 198 5.08 -7.64 47.54
#